data_AF-A0A7X5N2U3-F1
#
_entry.id   AF-A0A7X5N2U3-F1
#
_cell.length_a   1.000
_cell.length_b   1.000
_cell.length_c   1.000
_cell.angle_alpha   90.00
_cell.angle_beta   90.00
_cell.angle_gamma   90.00
#
_symmetry.space_group_name_H-M   'P 1'
#
loop_
_entity.id
_entity.type
_entity.pdbx_description
1 polymer ?
#
loop_
_entity_poly.entity_id
_entity_poly.type
_entity_poly.pdbx_seq_one_letter_code
_entity_poly.pdbx_strand_id
1 'polypeptide(L)'
;DLAMPGARGFSALLHVRGEHPDIPVVVISSNDHPRVIRRAQQFGAAGFIPKSTPAESIGTAVASVLEGGTWFPPMTAERSEADAQLASKLAQLTPQQFRVLLSLADGLLNKQIAHELGLAENTVKVHVTAILKKLDCYSRTQAAVLVKALEPEGEG
;
A
#
# COMPACT_ATOMS: atom_id res chain seq x y z
N ASP A 1 -10.56 0.07 -3.42
CA ASP A 1 -10.40 1.27 -4.28
C ASP A 1 -9.18 2.06 -3.82
N LEU A 2 -8.44 2.67 -4.73
CA LEU A 2 -7.25 3.47 -4.43
C LEU A 2 -7.59 4.91 -4.01
N ALA A 3 -8.80 5.38 -4.33
CA ALA A 3 -9.28 6.72 -4.01
C ALA A 3 -10.26 6.75 -2.81
N MET A 4 -10.14 5.81 -1.86
CA MET A 4 -11.03 5.79 -0.69
C MET A 4 -10.67 6.93 0.29
N PRO A 5 -11.66 7.67 0.84
CA PRO A 5 -11.42 8.64 1.90
C PRO A 5 -10.67 8.00 3.08
N GLY A 6 -9.52 8.59 3.45
CA GLY A 6 -8.65 8.08 4.52
C GLY A 6 -7.62 7.02 4.10
N ALA A 7 -7.67 6.50 2.86
CA ALA A 7 -6.66 5.61 2.33
C ALA A 7 -5.62 6.40 1.50
N ARG A 8 -4.32 6.20 1.77
CA ARG A 8 -3.24 6.78 0.96
C ARG A 8 -2.87 5.85 -0.18
N GLY A 9 -3.53 5.96 -1.33
CA GLY A 9 -3.23 5.17 -2.52
C GLY A 9 -3.06 3.67 -2.22
N PHE A 10 -1.85 3.14 -2.41
CA PHE A 10 -1.53 1.73 -2.20
C PHE A 10 -1.37 1.29 -0.74
N SER A 11 -1.48 2.20 0.24
CA SER A 11 -1.35 1.85 1.66
C SER A 11 -2.38 0.81 2.13
N ALA A 12 -3.62 0.90 1.65
CA ALA A 12 -4.66 -0.08 1.98
C ALA A 12 -4.33 -1.47 1.42
N LEU A 13 -3.81 -1.54 0.18
CA LEU A 13 -3.34 -2.79 -0.42
C LEU A 13 -2.24 -3.41 0.43
N LEU A 14 -1.21 -2.62 0.78
CA LEU A 14 -0.09 -3.10 1.58
C LEU A 14 -0.51 -3.53 2.99
N HIS A 15 -1.46 -2.81 3.59
CA HIS A 15 -1.99 -3.15 4.90
C HIS A 15 -2.70 -4.51 4.89
N VAL A 16 -3.64 -4.72 3.94
CA VAL A 16 -4.36 -5.99 3.80
C VAL A 16 -3.39 -7.13 3.49
N ARG A 17 -2.42 -6.92 2.59
CA ARG A 17 -1.39 -7.93 2.28
C ARG A 17 -0.52 -8.26 3.48
N GLY A 18 -0.26 -7.30 4.37
CA GLY A 18 0.52 -7.50 5.59
C GLY A 18 -0.25 -8.25 6.69
N GLU A 19 -1.57 -8.05 6.80
CA GLU A 19 -2.43 -8.74 7.78
C GLU A 19 -2.90 -10.11 7.31
N HIS A 20 -3.13 -10.25 6.00
CA HIS A 20 -3.68 -11.44 5.37
C HIS A 20 -2.87 -11.85 4.12
N PRO A 21 -1.66 -12.41 4.31
CA PRO A 21 -0.75 -12.72 3.19
C PRO A 21 -1.30 -13.77 2.22
N ASP A 22 -2.19 -14.64 2.69
CA ASP A 22 -2.79 -15.73 1.90
C ASP A 22 -4.04 -15.29 1.13
N ILE A 23 -4.57 -14.09 1.40
CA ILE A 23 -5.75 -13.57 0.71
C ILE A 23 -5.31 -12.80 -0.55
N PRO A 24 -5.78 -13.18 -1.75
CA PRO A 24 -5.51 -12.41 -2.95
C PRO A 24 -6.28 -11.08 -2.91
N VAL A 25 -5.59 -9.98 -3.21
CA VAL A 25 -6.20 -8.64 -3.18
C VAL A 25 -6.34 -8.11 -4.60
N VAL A 26 -7.56 -7.74 -4.98
CA VAL A 26 -7.87 -7.10 -6.27
C VAL A 26 -8.14 -5.62 -6.05
N VAL A 27 -7.47 -4.77 -6.83
CA VAL A 27 -7.66 -3.32 -6.80
C VAL A 27 -8.73 -2.94 -7.82
N ILE A 28 -9.78 -2.25 -7.40
CA ILE A 28 -10.79 -1.67 -8.31
C ILE A 28 -10.67 -0.16 -8.26
N SER A 29 -10.37 0.51 -9.37
CA SER A 29 -10.07 1.95 -9.42
C SER A 29 -10.54 2.60 -10.71
N SER A 30 -10.90 3.88 -10.66
CA SER A 30 -11.18 4.71 -11.86
C SER A 30 -9.90 5.28 -12.48
N ASN A 31 -8.81 5.37 -11.72
CA ASN A 31 -7.50 5.73 -12.26
C ASN A 31 -6.82 4.44 -12.77
N ASP A 32 -6.99 4.17 -14.06
CA ASP A 32 -6.47 3.01 -14.77
C ASP A 32 -5.25 3.35 -15.63
N HIS A 33 -4.52 4.41 -15.28
CA HIS A 33 -3.27 4.75 -15.96
C HIS A 33 -2.28 3.56 -15.87
N PRO A 34 -1.59 3.17 -16.97
CA PRO A 34 -0.69 2.02 -17.00
C PRO A 34 0.31 1.94 -15.83
N ARG A 35 0.86 3.09 -15.42
CA ARG A 35 1.76 3.17 -14.25
C ARG A 35 1.07 2.82 -12.93
N VAL A 36 -0.18 3.20 -12.73
CA VAL A 36 -0.95 2.88 -11.51
C VAL A 36 -1.23 1.38 -11.46
N ILE A 37 -1.66 0.80 -12.58
CA ILE A 37 -1.89 -0.65 -12.69
C ILE A 37 -0.59 -1.41 -12.39
N ARG A 38 0.53 -0.96 -12.97
CA ARG A 38 1.84 -1.57 -12.77
C ARG A 38 2.28 -1.49 -11.31
N ARG A 39 2.11 -0.34 -10.66
CA ARG A 39 2.42 -0.19 -9.24
C ARG A 39 1.54 -1.08 -8.36
N ALA A 40 0.25 -1.21 -8.66
CA ALA A 40 -0.64 -2.15 -7.96
C ALA A 40 -0.09 -3.58 -8.01
N GLN A 41 0.35 -4.02 -9.19
CA GLN A 41 1.00 -5.32 -9.37
C GLN A 41 2.29 -5.43 -8.55
N GLN A 42 3.15 -4.41 -8.59
CA GLN A 42 4.43 -4.40 -7.85
C GLN A 42 4.25 -4.38 -6.32
N PHE A 43 3.17 -3.78 -5.82
CA PHE A 43 2.79 -3.79 -4.41
C PHE A 43 2.02 -5.06 -4.00
N GLY A 44 1.88 -6.03 -4.89
CA GLY A 44 1.37 -7.37 -4.57
C GLY A 44 -0.13 -7.55 -4.73
N ALA A 45 -0.80 -6.71 -5.53
CA ALA A 45 -2.15 -7.02 -5.98
C ALA A 45 -2.14 -8.31 -6.82
N ALA A 46 -3.17 -9.15 -6.66
CA ALA A 46 -3.44 -10.30 -7.52
C ALA A 46 -4.20 -9.89 -8.80
N GLY A 47 -4.82 -8.71 -8.78
CA GLY A 47 -5.39 -8.12 -9.98
C GLY A 47 -5.73 -6.65 -9.84
N PHE A 48 -6.07 -6.04 -10.98
CA PHE A 48 -6.51 -4.66 -11.07
C PHE A 48 -7.68 -4.57 -12.05
N ILE A 49 -8.83 -4.05 -11.62
CA ILE A 49 -10.04 -3.92 -12.43
C ILE A 49 -10.38 -2.43 -12.58
N PRO A 50 -10.28 -1.86 -13.80
CA PRO A 50 -10.81 -0.52 -14.07
C PRO A 50 -12.31 -0.46 -13.73
N LYS A 51 -12.78 0.60 -13.07
CA LYS A 51 -14.21 0.78 -12.76
C LYS A 51 -15.11 0.86 -14.01
N SER A 52 -14.52 1.20 -15.16
CA SER A 52 -15.17 1.18 -16.49
C SER A 52 -15.36 -0.22 -17.06
N THR A 53 -14.80 -1.26 -16.42
CA THR A 53 -14.91 -2.65 -16.87
C THR A 53 -16.38 -3.11 -16.83
N PRO A 54 -16.91 -3.70 -17.91
CA PRO A 54 -18.26 -4.27 -17.91
C PRO A 54 -18.44 -5.32 -16.80
N ALA A 55 -19.62 -5.35 -16.18
CA ALA A 55 -19.89 -6.22 -15.03
C ALA A 55 -19.62 -7.72 -15.32
N GLU A 56 -19.91 -8.17 -16.54
CA GLU A 56 -19.65 -9.55 -16.99
C GLU A 56 -18.16 -9.90 -16.94
N SER A 57 -17.28 -8.95 -17.31
CA SER A 57 -15.83 -9.13 -17.27
C SER A 57 -15.28 -9.10 -15.84
N ILE A 58 -15.96 -8.42 -14.89
CA ILE A 58 -15.57 -8.42 -13.48
C ILE A 58 -15.70 -9.82 -12.88
N GLY A 59 -16.78 -10.54 -13.19
CA GLY A 59 -16.98 -11.92 -12.72
C GLY A 59 -15.83 -12.84 -13.15
N THR A 60 -15.44 -12.76 -14.42
CA THR A 60 -14.30 -13.52 -14.97
C THR A 60 -12.97 -13.14 -14.32
N ALA A 61 -12.74 -11.85 -14.07
CA ALA A 61 -11.53 -11.37 -13.40
C ALA A 61 -11.43 -11.91 -11.96
N VAL A 62 -12.53 -11.88 -11.21
CA VAL A 62 -12.59 -12.40 -9.84
C VAL A 62 -12.39 -13.91 -9.82
N ALA A 63 -13.05 -14.66 -10.71
CA ALA A 63 -12.91 -16.11 -10.80
C ALA A 63 -11.44 -16.52 -11.06
N SER A 64 -10.78 -15.88 -12.03
CA SER A 64 -9.37 -16.13 -12.35
C SER A 64 -8.44 -15.94 -11.13
N VAL A 65 -8.68 -14.90 -10.34
CA VAL A 65 -7.88 -14.62 -9.14
C VAL A 65 -8.16 -15.65 -8.02
N LEU A 66 -9.41 -16.09 -7.86
CA LEU A 66 -9.78 -17.11 -6.88
C LEU A 66 -9.22 -18.50 -7.22
N GLU A 67 -9.00 -18.78 -8.51
CA GLU A 67 -8.33 -19.99 -9.00
C GLU A 67 -6.79 -19.95 -8.82
N GLY A 68 -6.26 -18.89 -8.20
CA GLY A 68 -4.82 -18.70 -7.98
C GLY A 68 -4.10 -18.00 -9.14
N GLY A 69 -4.84 -17.54 -10.14
CA GLY A 69 -4.33 -16.74 -11.24
C GLY A 69 -4.14 -15.27 -10.88
N THR A 70 -3.84 -14.46 -11.91
CA THR A 70 -3.82 -13.00 -11.80
C THR A 70 -4.63 -12.38 -12.92
N TRP A 71 -5.19 -11.19 -12.68
CA TRP A 71 -5.94 -10.47 -13.71
C TRP A 71 -5.54 -9.00 -13.76
N PHE A 72 -4.93 -8.59 -14.86
CA PHE A 72 -4.56 -7.20 -15.11
C PHE A 72 -4.96 -6.83 -16.54
N PRO A 73 -5.49 -5.62 -16.76
CA PRO A 73 -5.70 -5.12 -18.11
C PRO A 73 -4.33 -4.98 -18.83
N PRO A 74 -4.31 -5.06 -20.17
CA PRO A 74 -3.10 -4.81 -20.94
C PRO A 74 -2.51 -3.44 -20.58
N MET A 75 -1.21 -3.41 -20.30
CA MET A 75 -0.49 -2.18 -19.95
C MET A 75 0.90 -2.19 -20.59
N THR A 76 1.42 -1.01 -20.92
CA THR A 76 2.77 -0.84 -21.51
C THR A 76 3.80 -0.34 -20.49
N ALA A 77 3.40 -0.06 -19.25
CA ALA A 77 4.29 0.47 -18.23
C ALA A 77 5.33 -0.57 -17.77
N GLU A 78 6.59 -0.17 -17.82
CA GLU A 78 7.71 -1.01 -17.38
C GLU A 78 7.75 -1.18 -15.86
N ARG A 79 8.47 -2.22 -15.40
CA ARG A 79 8.71 -2.41 -13.97
C ARG A 79 9.59 -1.28 -13.44
N SER A 80 9.17 -0.64 -12.36
CA SER A 80 10.02 0.31 -11.63
C SER A 80 10.82 -0.41 -10.54
N GLU A 81 12.15 -0.44 -10.65
CA GLU A 81 12.98 -1.07 -9.63
C GLU A 81 12.85 -0.35 -8.27
N ALA A 82 12.70 0.97 -8.29
CA ALA A 82 12.45 1.77 -7.08
C ALA A 82 11.14 1.35 -6.38
N ASP A 83 10.05 1.13 -7.12
CA ASP A 83 8.79 0.67 -6.56
C ASP A 83 8.89 -0.76 -6.01
N ALA A 84 9.64 -1.64 -6.69
CA ALA A 84 9.88 -3.00 -6.21
C ALA A 84 10.66 -3.01 -4.88
N GLN A 85 11.69 -2.16 -4.77
CA GLN A 85 12.45 -2.00 -3.54
C GLN A 85 11.62 -1.40 -2.41
N LEU A 86 10.79 -0.40 -2.71
CA LEU A 86 9.86 0.19 -1.74
C LEU A 86 8.86 -0.86 -1.23
N ALA A 87 8.24 -1.62 -2.13
CA ALA A 87 7.32 -2.70 -1.78
C ALA A 87 8.00 -3.73 -0.86
N SER A 88 9.21 -4.15 -1.20
CA SER A 88 10.01 -5.08 -0.40
C SER A 88 10.30 -4.55 1.01
N LYS A 89 10.73 -3.29 1.14
CA LYS A 89 10.98 -2.65 2.44
C LYS A 89 9.70 -2.56 3.28
N LEU A 90 8.58 -2.17 2.67
CA LEU A 90 7.30 -2.04 3.38
C LEU A 90 6.75 -3.40 3.82
N ALA A 91 6.96 -4.46 3.04
CA ALA A 91 6.59 -5.83 3.40
C ALA A 91 7.34 -6.37 4.63
N GLN A 92 8.47 -5.77 5.01
CA GLN A 92 9.17 -6.14 6.25
C GLN A 92 8.50 -5.59 7.51
N LEU A 93 7.61 -4.60 7.39
CA LEU A 93 6.93 -4.01 8.53
C LEU A 93 5.82 -4.93 9.05
N THR A 94 5.68 -5.01 10.37
CA THR A 94 4.49 -5.65 10.95
C THR A 94 3.26 -4.76 10.72
N PRO A 95 2.03 -5.30 10.78
CA PRO A 95 0.82 -4.49 10.64
C PRO A 95 0.78 -3.29 11.60
N GLN A 96 1.17 -3.48 12.87
CA GLN A 96 1.25 -2.39 13.84
C GLN A 96 2.33 -1.35 13.48
N GLN A 97 3.49 -1.79 12.98
CA GLN A 97 4.54 -0.87 12.51
C GLN A 97 4.07 -0.06 11.30
N PHE A 98 3.33 -0.68 10.38
CA PHE A 98 2.75 0.01 9.23
C PHE A 98 1.72 1.07 9.67
N ARG A 99 0.84 0.74 10.63
CA ARG A 99 -0.10 1.71 11.22
C ARG A 99 0.62 2.90 11.86
N VAL A 100 1.67 2.65 12.64
CA VAL A 100 2.51 3.72 13.20
C VAL A 100 3.13 4.56 12.09
N LEU A 101 3.69 3.94 11.05
CA LEU A 101 4.27 4.65 9.89
C LEU A 101 3.25 5.56 9.20
N LEU A 102 2.00 5.11 9.03
CA LEU A 102 0.96 5.95 8.46
C LEU A 102 0.70 7.19 9.32
N SER A 103 0.58 7.03 10.65
CA SER A 103 0.43 8.17 11.56
C SER A 103 1.66 9.11 11.56
N LEU A 104 2.87 8.58 11.35
CA LEU A 104 4.07 9.43 11.18
C LEU A 104 3.93 10.34 9.96
N ALA A 105 3.38 9.81 8.86
CA ALA A 105 3.14 10.58 7.64
C ALA A 105 2.00 11.60 7.77
N ASP A 106 1.11 11.46 8.75
CA ASP A 106 0.12 12.50 9.14
C ASP A 106 0.76 13.62 9.98
N GLY A 107 2.06 13.52 10.29
CA GLY A 107 2.75 14.47 11.15
C GLY A 107 2.44 14.30 12.63
N LEU A 108 1.80 13.20 13.03
CA LEU A 108 1.40 12.98 14.41
C LEU A 108 2.62 12.75 15.32
N LEU A 109 2.56 13.34 16.52
CA LEU A 109 3.54 13.16 17.58
C LEU A 109 3.36 11.80 18.26
N ASN A 110 4.42 11.25 18.86
CA ASN A 110 4.36 9.93 19.50
C ASN A 110 3.21 9.79 20.52
N LYS A 111 2.91 10.87 21.25
CA LYS A 111 1.79 10.90 22.21
C LYS A 111 0.42 10.81 21.53
N GLN A 112 0.26 11.43 20.37
CA GLN A 112 -0.98 11.35 19.57
C GLN A 112 -1.15 9.95 18.97
N ILE A 113 -0.08 9.40 18.40
CA ILE A 113 -0.05 8.03 17.86
C ILE A 113 -0.39 7.01 18.96
N ALA A 114 0.20 7.20 20.15
CA ALA A 114 -0.07 6.36 21.32
C ALA A 114 -1.56 6.37 21.67
N HIS A 115 -2.17 7.56 21.72
CA HIS A 115 -3.59 7.72 21.97
C HIS A 115 -4.47 7.06 20.88
N GLU A 116 -4.19 7.33 19.59
CA GLU A 116 -4.97 6.80 18.47
C GLU A 116 -4.90 5.27 18.33
N LEU A 117 -3.72 4.70 18.60
CA LEU A 117 -3.48 3.26 18.44
C LEU A 117 -3.65 2.47 19.74
N GLY A 118 -4.03 3.13 20.85
CA GLY A 118 -4.17 2.48 22.16
C GLY A 118 -2.86 1.91 22.70
N LEU A 119 -1.72 2.56 22.40
CA LEU A 119 -0.39 2.14 22.81
C LEU A 119 0.18 3.06 23.91
N ALA A 120 1.19 2.58 24.63
CA ALA A 120 2.02 3.46 25.45
C ALA A 120 2.99 4.28 24.57
N GLU A 121 3.29 5.53 24.96
CA GLU A 121 4.20 6.40 24.20
C GLU A 121 5.60 5.77 24.02
N ASN A 122 6.10 5.07 25.03
CA ASN A 122 7.38 4.37 24.92
C ASN A 122 7.34 3.23 23.89
N THR A 123 6.21 2.52 23.78
CA THR A 123 5.99 1.49 22.76
C THR A 123 6.00 2.11 21.35
N VAL A 124 5.41 3.29 21.17
CA VAL A 124 5.49 4.03 19.91
C VAL A 124 6.94 4.39 19.57
N LYS A 125 7.75 4.85 20.55
CA LYS A 125 9.19 5.13 20.33
C LYS A 125 9.92 3.90 19.81
N VAL A 126 9.68 2.73 20.42
CA VAL A 126 10.26 1.45 19.98
C VAL A 126 9.83 1.11 18.54
N HIS A 127 8.54 1.24 18.21
CA HIS A 127 8.07 1.03 16.85
C HIS A 127 8.74 1.98 15.85
N VAL A 128 8.84 3.27 16.16
CA VAL A 128 9.51 4.26 15.29
C VAL A 128 10.95 3.85 15.02
N THR A 129 11.73 3.50 16.06
CA THR A 129 13.12 3.04 15.88
C THR A 129 13.20 1.80 14.99
N ALA A 130 12.31 0.83 15.17
CA ALA A 130 12.28 -0.38 14.34
C ALA A 130 11.90 -0.09 12.89
N ILE A 131 10.94 0.82 12.66
CA ILE A 131 10.51 1.25 11.33
C ILE A 131 11.69 1.93 10.60
N LEU A 132 12.35 2.89 11.25
CA LEU A 132 13.50 3.59 10.66
C LEU A 132 14.59 2.62 10.22
N LYS A 133 14.91 1.63 11.06
CA LYS A 133 15.88 0.59 10.73
C LYS A 133 15.45 -0.27 9.53
N LYS A 134 14.20 -0.72 9.48
CA LYS A 134 13.69 -1.58 8.39
C LYS A 134 13.56 -0.84 7.06
N LEU A 135 13.23 0.44 7.11
CA LEU A 135 13.09 1.28 5.90
C LEU A 135 14.42 1.90 5.45
N ASP A 136 15.49 1.72 6.23
CA ASP A 136 16.80 2.31 6.00
C ASP A 136 16.74 3.86 6.01
N CYS A 137 16.00 4.40 6.97
CA CYS A 137 15.76 5.83 7.16
C CYS A 137 16.48 6.33 8.41
N TYR A 138 17.01 7.55 8.33
CA TYR A 138 17.71 8.20 9.45
C TYR A 138 16.82 9.17 10.22
N SER A 139 15.64 9.52 9.69
CA SER A 139 14.71 10.44 10.34
C SER A 139 13.26 10.06 10.11
N ARG A 140 12.41 10.51 11.05
CA ARG A 140 10.95 10.43 10.94
C ARG A 140 10.44 11.02 9.63
N THR A 141 11.00 12.15 9.22
CA THR A 141 10.64 12.85 7.99
C THR A 141 10.92 12.01 6.76
N GLN A 142 12.08 11.35 6.69
CA GLN A 142 12.40 10.45 5.58
C GLN A 142 11.40 9.29 5.49
N ALA A 143 11.08 8.65 6.62
CA ALA A 143 10.08 7.58 6.66
C ALA A 143 8.69 8.08 6.23
N ALA A 144 8.28 9.28 6.66
CA ALA A 144 7.02 9.90 6.24
C ALA A 144 6.96 10.17 4.72
N VAL A 145 8.08 10.59 4.12
CA VAL A 145 8.16 10.83 2.66
C VAL A 145 7.98 9.55 1.86
N LEU A 146 8.48 8.40 2.34
CA LEU A 146 8.26 7.11 1.66
C LEU A 146 6.78 6.74 1.55
N VAL A 147 5.95 7.16 2.52
CA VAL A 147 4.50 6.93 2.45
C VAL A 147 3.84 7.77 1.36
N LYS A 148 4.32 9.00 1.13
CA LYS A 148 3.82 9.84 0.03
C LYS A 148 4.05 9.19 -1.33
N ALA A 149 5.13 8.42 -1.48
CA ALA A 149 5.36 7.67 -2.70
C ALA A 149 4.24 6.64 -2.98
N LEU A 150 3.47 6.19 -1.99
CA LEU A 150 2.35 5.26 -2.19
C LEU A 150 1.11 5.91 -2.81
N GLU A 151 1.07 7.23 -2.88
CA GLU A 151 0.00 7.95 -3.56
C GLU A 151 0.21 7.76 -5.08
N PRO A 152 -0.87 7.51 -5.84
CA PRO A 152 -0.77 7.48 -7.30
C PRO A 152 -0.37 8.88 -7.78
N GLU A 153 0.74 8.98 -8.53
CA GLU A 153 1.09 10.24 -9.19
C GLU A 153 0.00 10.56 -10.22
N GLY A 154 -0.78 11.62 -9.96
CA GLY A 154 -1.80 12.11 -10.88
C GLY A 154 -3.09 12.61 -10.21
N GLU A 155 -3.01 13.76 -9.56
CA GLU A 155 -4.03 14.80 -9.75
C GLU A 155 -3.30 16.01 -10.35
N GLY A 156 -3.24 16.03 -11.67
CA GLY A 156 -2.74 17.13 -12.49
C GLY A 156 -3.50 17.12 -13.80
#